data_AF-A0A2D4N9K5-F1
#
_entry.id   AF-A0A2D4N9K5-F1
#
_cell.length_a   1.000
_cell.length_b   1.000
_cell.length_c   1.000
_cell.angle_alpha   90.00
_cell.angle_beta   90.00
_cell.angle_gamma   90.00
#
_symmetry.space_group_name_H-M   'P 1'
#
loop_
_entity.id
_entity.type
_entity.pdbx_description
1 polymer ?
#
loop_
_entity_poly.entity_id
_entity_poly.type
_entity_poly.pdbx_seq_one_letter_code
_entity_poly.pdbx_strand_id
1 'polypeptide(L)'
;MVGIGTSDVNLDKFRHTFCSLLGKDEDSWGLSYTGLLQHKGERSNFSTRFGQGSIIGVHLDTWHGTLTFFKNRKCIGLAATKLQNKRVYPMVCSTAAKSSMKIIRSCATPTSLQYLSATVSSSSSSSSSSTSSGSDSDSSCGSDAEACHRKRCRWRT
;
A
#
# COMPACT_ATOMS: atom_id res chain seq x y z
N MET A 1 0.16 -3.25 7.18
CA MET A 1 0.64 -2.94 5.81
C MET A 1 -0.52 -3.03 4.85
N VAL A 2 -0.40 -2.30 3.75
CA VAL A 2 -1.38 -2.30 2.64
C VAL A 2 -0.61 -2.46 1.33
N GLY A 3 -1.21 -3.11 0.34
CA GLY A 3 -0.57 -3.29 -0.96
C GLY A 3 -1.30 -4.30 -1.83
N ILE A 4 -0.53 -5.04 -2.63
CA ILE A 4 -1.05 -6.03 -3.58
C ILE A 4 -0.24 -7.33 -3.50
N GLY A 5 -0.82 -8.43 -3.97
CA GLY A 5 -0.08 -9.67 -4.19
C GLY A 5 -0.74 -10.59 -5.20
N THR A 6 0.00 -11.56 -5.72
CA THR A 6 -0.49 -12.59 -6.65
C THR A 6 -1.23 -13.70 -5.88
N SER A 7 -1.73 -14.70 -6.60
CA SER A 7 -2.25 -15.94 -6.00
C SER A 7 -1.19 -16.75 -5.25
N ASP A 8 0.08 -16.50 -5.54
CA ASP A 8 1.20 -17.38 -5.16
C ASP A 8 1.81 -16.98 -3.80
N VAL A 9 1.40 -15.82 -3.26
CA VAL A 9 1.77 -15.36 -1.92
C VAL A 9 1.47 -16.44 -0.88
N ASN A 10 2.51 -16.95 -0.21
CA ASN A 10 2.34 -17.98 0.80
C ASN A 10 1.80 -17.39 2.10
N LEU A 11 0.51 -17.59 2.28
CA LEU A 11 -0.27 -17.04 3.36
C LEU A 11 -0.08 -17.76 4.71
N ASP A 12 0.40 -19.01 4.72
CA ASP A 12 0.52 -19.82 5.94
C ASP A 12 1.95 -19.86 6.50
N LYS A 13 2.97 -19.57 5.69
CA LYS A 13 4.39 -19.54 6.09
C LYS A 13 4.67 -18.65 7.32
N PHE A 14 3.87 -17.61 7.53
CA PHE A 14 4.04 -16.66 8.65
C PHE A 14 2.89 -16.68 9.65
N ARG A 15 2.14 -17.79 9.70
CA ARG A 15 0.98 -17.95 10.59
C ARG A 15 1.33 -17.90 12.08
N HIS A 16 2.60 -18.00 12.48
CA HIS A 16 3.00 -17.89 13.89
C HIS A 16 4.10 -16.85 14.11
N THR A 17 4.29 -15.93 13.16
CA THR A 17 5.37 -14.93 13.23
C THR A 17 4.82 -13.53 13.07
N PHE A 18 5.24 -12.62 13.95
CA PHE A 18 4.99 -11.19 13.77
C PHE A 18 5.94 -10.65 12.71
N CYS A 19 5.46 -10.50 11.48
CA CYS A 19 6.26 -9.89 10.42
C CYS A 19 5.43 -9.06 9.44
N SER A 20 6.12 -8.19 8.72
CA SER A 20 5.66 -7.63 7.46
C SER A 20 5.48 -8.75 6.44
N LEU A 21 4.23 -9.22 6.25
CA LEU A 21 3.94 -10.32 5.32
C LEU A 21 4.06 -9.85 3.87
N LEU A 22 3.47 -8.69 3.55
CA LEU A 22 3.50 -8.14 2.21
C LEU A 22 4.89 -7.62 1.87
N GLY A 23 5.41 -8.00 0.71
CA GLY A 23 6.73 -7.63 0.24
C GLY A 23 7.87 -8.50 0.75
N LYS A 24 7.57 -9.53 1.55
CA LYS A 24 8.58 -10.47 2.04
C LYS A 24 9.05 -11.45 0.97
N ASP A 25 8.18 -11.75 0.02
CA ASP A 25 8.44 -12.54 -1.19
C ASP A 25 8.37 -11.65 -2.44
N GLU A 26 8.57 -12.26 -3.59
CA GLU A 26 8.47 -11.62 -4.91
C GLU A 26 7.04 -11.53 -5.45
N ASP A 27 6.11 -12.17 -4.75
CA ASP A 27 4.70 -12.27 -5.14
C ASP A 27 3.84 -11.17 -4.55
N SER A 28 4.40 -10.34 -3.69
CA SER A 28 3.70 -9.25 -3.02
C SER A 28 4.50 -7.94 -2.96
N TRP A 29 3.74 -6.84 -2.85
CA TRP A 29 4.25 -5.49 -2.63
C TRP A 29 3.50 -4.89 -1.46
N GLY A 30 4.23 -4.37 -0.48
CA GLY A 30 3.62 -3.88 0.76
C GLY A 30 4.17 -2.54 1.22
N LEU A 31 3.28 -1.60 1.52
CA LEU A 31 3.61 -0.36 2.21
C LEU A 31 3.31 -0.50 3.72
N SER A 32 4.35 -0.35 4.53
CA SER A 32 4.29 -0.35 6.00
C SER A 32 3.83 1.01 6.53
N TYR A 33 3.15 1.00 7.68
CA TYR A 33 2.79 2.21 8.44
C TYR A 33 4.00 3.03 8.88
N THR A 34 5.18 2.39 8.95
CA THR A 34 6.46 3.07 9.20
C THR A 34 6.98 3.86 7.99
N GLY A 35 6.32 3.78 6.83
CA GLY A 35 6.74 4.48 5.61
C GLY A 35 7.65 3.66 4.68
N LEU A 36 7.89 2.39 5.01
CA LEU A 36 8.73 1.50 4.21
C LEU A 36 7.92 0.76 3.15
N LEU A 37 8.35 0.83 1.90
CA LEU A 37 7.92 -0.06 0.83
C LEU A 37 8.74 -1.35 0.88
N GLN A 38 8.07 -2.50 0.71
CA GLN A 38 8.69 -3.81 0.74
C GLN A 38 8.31 -4.64 -0.48
N HIS A 39 9.30 -5.33 -1.04
CA HIS A 39 9.16 -6.29 -2.13
C HIS A 39 10.43 -7.15 -2.22
N LYS A 40 10.31 -8.46 -2.46
CA LYS A 40 11.47 -9.39 -2.53
C LYS A 40 12.33 -9.41 -1.25
N GLY A 41 11.74 -9.09 -0.11
CA GLY A 41 12.45 -8.96 1.16
C GLY A 41 13.20 -7.63 1.32
N GLU A 42 13.39 -6.87 0.23
CA GLU A 42 14.01 -5.55 0.25
C GLU A 42 13.09 -4.50 0.85
N ARG A 43 13.68 -3.51 1.52
CA ARG A 43 12.96 -2.41 2.17
C ARG A 43 13.53 -1.07 1.73
N SER A 44 12.66 -0.18 1.27
CA SER A 44 13.04 1.17 0.86
C SER A 44 12.15 2.22 1.52
N ASN A 45 12.75 3.38 1.84
CA ASN A 45 11.98 4.54 2.31
C ASN A 45 11.12 5.05 1.16
N PHE A 46 9.81 5.15 1.39
CA PHE A 46 8.85 5.49 0.33
C PHE A 46 7.82 6.53 0.78
N SER A 47 7.50 6.57 2.07
CA SER A 47 6.57 7.53 2.64
C SER A 47 7.02 7.96 4.03
N THR A 48 6.46 9.05 4.53
CA THR A 48 6.50 9.35 5.96
C THR A 48 5.54 8.42 6.71
N ARG A 49 5.81 8.17 8.00
CA ARG A 49 4.96 7.34 8.87
C ARG A 49 3.49 7.76 8.81
N PHE A 50 2.58 6.80 8.90
CA PHE A 50 1.14 7.03 8.90
C PHE A 50 0.45 6.18 9.98
N GLY A 51 -0.72 6.65 10.42
CA GLY A 51 -1.43 6.07 11.55
C GLY A 51 -2.92 6.37 11.51
N GLN A 52 -3.53 6.55 12.68
CA GLN A 52 -4.94 6.86 12.80
C GLN A 52 -5.33 8.09 11.96
N GLY A 53 -6.49 8.01 11.29
CA GLY A 53 -6.99 9.07 10.41
C GLY A 53 -6.29 9.19 9.05
N SER A 54 -5.16 8.51 8.84
CA SER A 54 -4.48 8.54 7.55
C SER A 54 -5.24 7.72 6.50
N ILE A 55 -5.35 8.26 5.29
CA ILE A 55 -5.95 7.57 4.13
C ILE A 55 -4.83 7.12 3.21
N ILE A 56 -4.71 5.81 2.99
CA ILE A 56 -3.77 5.26 2.02
C ILE A 56 -4.54 4.79 0.79
N GLY A 57 -4.22 5.38 -0.35
CA GLY A 57 -4.72 4.97 -1.67
C GLY A 57 -3.72 4.04 -2.34
N VAL A 58 -4.25 3.03 -3.03
CA VAL A 58 -3.49 2.09 -3.85
C VAL A 58 -4.10 2.11 -5.25
N HIS A 59 -3.33 2.55 -6.23
CA HIS A 59 -3.76 2.58 -7.62
C HIS A 59 -2.92 1.58 -8.42
N LEU A 60 -3.60 0.63 -9.03
CA LEU A 60 -2.99 -0.33 -9.95
C LEU A 60 -3.46 0.00 -11.36
N ASP A 61 -2.52 0.39 -12.20
CA ASP A 61 -2.74 0.50 -13.64
C ASP A 61 -2.29 -0.81 -14.29
N THR A 62 -3.26 -1.63 -14.68
CA THR A 62 -2.98 -2.93 -15.32
C THR A 62 -2.54 -2.80 -16.78
N TRP A 63 -2.81 -1.65 -17.42
CA TRP A 63 -2.41 -1.40 -18.81
C TRP A 63 -0.92 -1.05 -18.88
N HIS A 64 -0.50 -0.08 -18.07
CA HIS A 64 0.91 0.31 -17.96
C HIS A 64 1.71 -0.55 -16.98
N GLY A 65 1.04 -1.47 -16.27
CA GLY A 65 1.65 -2.36 -15.29
C GLY A 65 2.34 -1.61 -14.15
N THR A 66 1.72 -0.54 -13.65
CA THR A 66 2.27 0.31 -12.58
C THR A 66 1.45 0.25 -11.31
N LEU A 67 2.15 0.31 -10.18
CA LEU A 67 1.57 0.42 -8.85
C LEU A 67 1.97 1.76 -8.23
N THR A 68 0.99 2.55 -7.85
CA THR A 68 1.19 3.89 -7.28
C THR A 68 0.48 3.98 -5.94
N PHE A 69 1.14 4.56 -4.93
CA PHE A 69 0.52 4.82 -3.64
C PHE A 69 0.19 6.31 -3.47
N PHE A 70 -0.82 6.55 -2.65
CA PHE A 70 -1.28 7.86 -2.25
C PHE A 70 -1.38 7.92 -0.74
N LYS A 71 -1.00 9.05 -0.14
CA LYS A 71 -1.21 9.33 1.28
C LYS A 71 -2.03 10.60 1.40
N ASN A 72 -3.15 10.53 2.12
CA ASN A 72 -4.08 11.63 2.32
C ASN A 72 -4.45 12.31 0.99
N ARG A 73 -4.82 11.48 -0.01
CA ARG A 73 -5.19 11.89 -1.39
C ARG A 73 -4.07 12.53 -2.21
N LYS A 74 -2.84 12.62 -1.70
CA LYS A 74 -1.66 13.08 -2.45
C LYS A 74 -0.86 11.88 -2.98
N CYS A 75 -0.48 11.92 -4.26
CA CYS A 75 0.42 10.92 -4.84
C CYS A 75 1.77 10.97 -4.12
N ILE A 76 2.25 9.83 -3.64
CA ILE A 76 3.55 9.73 -2.95
C ILE A 76 4.62 9.05 -3.80
N GLY A 77 4.23 8.34 -4.86
CA GLY A 77 5.17 7.81 -5.85
C GLY A 77 4.75 6.50 -6.48
N LEU A 78 5.53 6.10 -7.47
CA LEU A 78 5.44 4.81 -8.16
C LEU A 78 6.24 3.76 -7.40
N ALA A 79 5.56 2.74 -6.90
CA ALA A 79 6.13 1.68 -6.06
C ALA A 79 6.61 0.46 -6.85
N ALA A 80 5.97 0.16 -7.99
CA ALA A 80 6.39 -0.94 -8.86
C ALA A 80 6.01 -0.67 -10.30
N THR A 81 6.82 -1.20 -11.21
CA THR A 81 6.54 -1.31 -12.64
C THR A 81 6.52 -2.78 -13.04
N LYS A 82 6.25 -3.07 -14.32
CA LYS A 82 6.33 -4.42 -14.89
C LYS A 82 5.32 -5.38 -14.27
N LEU A 83 4.13 -4.88 -13.93
CA LEU A 83 2.99 -5.66 -13.44
C LEU A 83 2.00 -6.06 -14.54
N GLN A 84 2.33 -5.83 -15.82
CA GLN A 84 1.48 -6.25 -16.93
C GLN A 84 1.25 -7.75 -16.90
N ASN A 85 0.04 -8.17 -17.28
CA ASN A 85 -0.37 -9.58 -17.35
C ASN A 85 -0.26 -10.36 -16.03
N LYS A 86 0.01 -9.70 -14.90
CA LYS A 86 -0.03 -10.32 -13.58
C LYS A 86 -1.41 -10.20 -12.99
N ARG A 87 -2.00 -11.33 -12.61
CA ARG A 87 -3.22 -11.35 -11.82
C ARG A 87 -2.88 -11.07 -10.36
N VAL A 88 -3.23 -9.86 -9.93
CA VAL A 88 -2.94 -9.38 -8.58
C VAL A 88 -4.22 -9.02 -7.83
N TYR A 89 -4.13 -9.07 -6.51
CA TYR A 89 -5.24 -8.86 -5.60
C TYR A 89 -4.87 -7.79 -4.58
N PRO A 90 -5.81 -6.91 -4.18
CA PRO A 90 -5.59 -6.01 -3.06
C PRO A 90 -5.39 -6.82 -1.78
N MET A 91 -4.31 -6.53 -1.06
CA MET A 91 -3.96 -7.23 0.17
C MET A 91 -3.68 -6.26 1.31
N VAL A 92 -4.08 -6.67 2.50
CA VAL A 92 -3.74 -5.99 3.76
C VAL A 92 -3.28 -7.04 4.75
N CYS A 93 -2.26 -6.71 5.55
CA CYS A 93 -1.83 -7.54 6.66
C CYS A 93 -1.67 -6.68 7.90
N SER A 94 -2.12 -7.18 9.05
CA SER A 94 -1.95 -6.49 10.32
C SER A 94 -1.42 -7.43 11.39
N THR A 95 -0.36 -6.98 12.05
CA THR A 95 0.30 -7.65 13.17
C THR A 95 0.40 -6.72 14.39
N ALA A 96 0.11 -5.43 14.23
CA ALA A 96 0.13 -4.46 15.31
C ALA A 96 -1.12 -4.61 16.19
N ALA A 97 -0.91 -4.66 17.50
CA ALA A 97 -1.99 -4.69 18.48
C ALA A 97 -2.90 -3.45 18.33
N LYS A 98 -4.20 -3.64 18.58
CA LYS A 98 -5.24 -2.58 18.51
C LYS A 98 -5.30 -1.81 17.18
N SER A 99 -4.77 -2.38 16.11
CA SER A 99 -4.86 -1.78 14.77
C SER A 99 -6.23 -2.03 14.14
N SER A 100 -6.76 -1.00 13.48
CA SER A 100 -7.98 -1.11 12.67
C SER A 100 -7.75 -0.50 11.28
N MET A 101 -8.37 -1.12 10.28
CA MET A 101 -8.33 -0.66 8.90
C MET A 101 -9.75 -0.71 8.35
N LYS A 102 -10.17 0.33 7.65
CA LYS A 102 -11.48 0.42 7.00
C LYS A 102 -11.27 0.72 5.52
N ILE A 103 -11.91 -0.05 4.64
CA ILE A 103 -11.99 0.30 3.22
C ILE A 103 -13.02 1.42 3.08
N ILE A 104 -12.57 2.55 2.53
CA ILE A 104 -13.42 3.72 2.25
C ILE A 104 -13.99 3.63 0.82
N ARG A 105 -13.17 3.20 -0.14
CA ARG A 105 -13.54 3.06 -1.55
C ARG A 105 -12.74 1.94 -2.18
N SER A 106 -13.40 1.14 -3.01
CA SER A 106 -12.78 0.20 -3.94
C SER A 106 -13.51 0.35 -5.27
N CYS A 107 -12.76 0.54 -6.34
CA CYS A 107 -13.33 0.68 -7.68
C CYS A 107 -12.34 0.12 -8.70
N ALA A 108 -12.90 -0.42 -9.78
CA ALA A 108 -12.16 -0.84 -10.96
C ALA A 108 -12.91 -0.30 -12.18
N THR A 109 -12.17 0.24 -13.14
CA THR A 109 -12.71 0.77 -14.38
C THR A 109 -11.92 0.18 -15.54
N PRO A 110 -12.55 -0.54 -16.49
CA PRO A 110 -11.88 -1.00 -17.69
C PRO A 110 -11.31 0.17 -18.48
N THR A 111 -10.17 -0.03 -19.12
CA THR A 111 -9.60 0.96 -20.03
C THR A 111 -10.54 1.18 -21.22
N SER A 112 -10.93 2.42 -21.45
CA SER A 112 -11.75 2.84 -22.61
C SER A 112 -11.30 4.22 -23.09
N LEU A 113 -11.66 4.58 -24.33
CA LEU A 113 -11.36 5.92 -24.86
C LEU A 113 -11.98 7.03 -23.99
N GLN A 114 -13.20 6.81 -23.50
CA GLN A 114 -13.89 7.75 -22.60
C GLN A 114 -13.13 7.93 -21.27
N TYR A 115 -12.62 6.84 -20.71
CA TYR A 115 -11.78 6.89 -19.51
C TYR A 115 -10.49 7.68 -19.78
N LEU A 116 -9.80 7.37 -20.88
CA LEU A 116 -8.56 8.03 -21.25
C LEU A 116 -8.77 9.53 -21.48
N SER A 117 -9.82 9.93 -22.21
CA SER A 117 -10.13 11.36 -22.42
C SER A 117 -10.38 12.10 -21.10
N ALA A 118 -11.08 11.50 -20.15
CA ALA A 118 -11.35 12.11 -18.85
C ALA A 118 -10.06 12.29 -18.01
N THR A 119 -9.12 11.35 -18.10
CA THR A 119 -7.83 11.46 -17.39
C THR A 119 -6.96 12.59 -17.94
N VAL A 120 -6.94 12.78 -19.26
CA VAL A 120 -6.20 13.87 -19.92
C VAL A 120 -6.71 15.24 -19.45
N SER A 121 -8.03 15.45 -19.42
CA SER A 121 -8.62 16.70 -18.93
C SER A 121 -8.32 16.98 -17.45
N SER A 122 -8.12 15.95 -16.65
CA SER A 122 -7.81 16.06 -15.20
C SER A 122 -6.35 16.42 -14.93
N SER A 123 -5.47 16.26 -15.92
CA SER A 123 -4.02 16.45 -15.78
C SER A 123 -3.59 17.91 -16.00
N SER A 124 -4.50 18.73 -16.57
CA SER A 124 -4.24 20.11 -16.97
C SER A 124 -4.32 21.13 -15.82
N SER A 125 -4.64 20.71 -14.59
CA SER A 125 -4.99 21.61 -13.48
C SER A 125 -4.05 21.57 -12.25
N SER A 126 -2.81 21.11 -12.37
CA SER A 126 -1.84 21.17 -11.25
C SER A 126 -0.58 21.96 -11.61
N SER A 127 -0.64 23.28 -11.46
CA SER A 127 0.52 24.16 -11.34
C SER A 127 0.47 24.94 -10.01
N SER A 128 1.63 25.01 -9.34
CA SER A 128 1.97 25.74 -8.09
C SER A 128 1.42 25.14 -6.77
N SER A 129 2.13 25.07 -5.63
CA SER A 129 3.40 25.67 -5.19
C SER A 129 3.99 24.93 -3.96
N SER A 130 5.17 25.41 -3.58
CA SER A 130 6.29 25.02 -2.70
C SER A 130 6.11 24.77 -1.19
N THR A 131 7.03 23.94 -0.66
CA THR A 131 7.77 23.93 0.64
C THR A 131 7.11 24.34 1.97
N SER A 132 7.28 23.50 3.00
CA SER A 132 8.09 23.83 4.19
C SER A 132 8.26 22.63 5.14
N SER A 133 9.38 22.69 5.85
CA SER A 133 10.02 21.78 6.80
C SER A 133 9.32 21.65 8.16
N GLY A 134 9.58 20.53 8.86
CA GLY A 134 9.29 20.35 10.27
C GLY A 134 9.87 19.03 10.79
N SER A 135 10.98 19.12 11.51
CA SER A 135 11.57 18.06 12.33
C SER A 135 10.66 17.76 13.53
N ASP A 136 10.72 16.54 14.08
CA ASP A 136 10.50 16.29 15.52
C ASP A 136 11.02 14.88 15.90
N SER A 137 11.81 14.85 16.97
CA SER A 137 12.24 13.68 17.75
C SER A 137 11.01 13.03 18.42
N ASP A 138 10.95 11.79 18.93
CA ASP A 138 11.81 11.12 19.90
C ASP A 138 11.32 9.66 20.12
N SER A 139 12.13 8.91 20.89
CA SER A 139 11.75 7.86 21.85
C SER A 139 11.46 6.41 21.38
N SER A 140 12.33 5.53 21.87
CA SER A 140 12.20 4.06 21.93
C SER A 140 11.08 3.64 22.87
N CYS A 141 10.31 2.60 22.51
CA CYS A 141 9.53 1.82 23.47
C CYS A 141 9.67 0.32 23.18
N GLY A 142 9.92 -0.42 24.26
CA GLY A 142 10.30 -1.81 24.28
C GLY A 142 9.16 -2.80 24.04
N SER A 143 9.59 -4.05 23.97
CA SER A 143 8.82 -5.25 23.68
C SER A 143 7.83 -5.59 24.79
N ASP A 144 6.53 -5.63 24.45
CA ASP A 144 5.55 -6.47 25.12
C ASP A 144 4.64 -7.10 24.07
N ALA A 145 4.74 -8.42 23.93
CA ALA A 145 4.03 -9.22 22.95
C ALA A 145 2.73 -9.75 23.53
N GLU A 146 1.64 -8.98 23.42
CA GLU A 146 0.29 -9.48 23.70
C GLU A 146 -0.37 -9.99 22.41
N ALA A 147 -0.97 -11.18 22.48
CA ALA A 147 -1.47 -11.95 21.34
C ALA A 147 -2.69 -11.28 20.67
N CYS A 148 -2.43 -10.52 19.60
CA CYS A 148 -3.49 -9.87 18.82
C CYS A 148 -4.22 -10.87 17.90
N HIS A 149 -5.50 -11.11 18.18
CA HIS A 149 -6.40 -11.93 17.35
C HIS A 149 -6.53 -11.35 15.92
N ARG A 150 -6.30 -12.18 14.90
CA ARG A 150 -6.13 -11.78 13.49
C ARG A 150 -7.45 -11.60 12.77
N LYS A 151 -7.65 -10.44 12.13
CA LYS A 151 -8.68 -10.24 11.09
C LYS A 151 -8.00 -10.28 9.72
N ARG A 152 -8.11 -11.41 9.01
CA ARG A 152 -7.59 -11.58 7.65
C ARG A 152 -8.76 -11.53 6.67
N CYS A 153 -8.95 -10.40 6.01
CA CYS A 153 -10.00 -10.27 5.00
C CYS A 153 -9.40 -10.50 3.62
N ARG A 154 -9.82 -11.57 2.95
CA ARG A 154 -9.65 -11.78 1.51
C ARG A 154 -10.90 -11.24 0.84
N TRP A 155 -10.75 -10.23 -0.02
CA TRP A 155 -11.86 -9.71 -0.81
C TRP A 155 -12.16 -10.73 -1.90
N ARG A 156 -13.36 -11.33 -1.85
CA ARG A 156 -13.91 -12.04 -3.00
C ARG A 156 -14.47 -10.97 -3.94
N THR A 157 -13.86 -10.82 -5.11
CA THR A 157 -14.49 -10.20 -6.28
C THR A 157 -15.31 -11.27 -6.99
#